data_AF-A0A2M7UCL8-F1
#
_entry.id   AF-A0A2M7UCL8-F1
#
_cell.length_a   1.000
_cell.length_b   1.000
_cell.length_c   1.000
_cell.angle_alpha   90.00
_cell.angle_beta   90.00
_cell.angle_gamma   90.00
#
_symmetry.space_group_name_H-M   'P 1'
#
loop_
_entity.id
_entity.type
_entity.pdbx_description
1 polymer ?
#
loop_
_entity_poly.entity_id
_entity_poly.type
_entity_poly.pdbx_seq_one_letter_code
_entity_poly.pdbx_strand_id
1 'polypeptide(L)'
;MGAKKTNEAVVNLLINNPTGRFITSPCASFVRYIRTKHPDLIPYLAFKADSPMIATAKIVTEKYLGYQPVFIGPCIVKKLEASEDYPELNIIVITYKELDELFSQFATPQINELSNDKFDLSEPSTRIYPFDGGLTFTSGTQTLLKDKEIRIVSNWKNIDIVLEEFKDNQSIRFIDVLFCDGGCINGPGIISPLSTEERK
;
A
#
# COMPACT_ATOMS: atom_id res chain seq x y z
N MET A 1 -4.60 -11.01 -0.85
CA MET A 1 -3.63 -11.92 -0.20
C MET A 1 -2.47 -11.17 0.43
N GLY A 2 -1.64 -10.44 -0.32
CA GLY A 2 -0.52 -9.68 0.27
C GLY A 2 -0.95 -8.65 1.30
N ALA A 3 -2.03 -7.92 1.06
CA ALA A 3 -2.58 -6.97 2.05
C ALA A 3 -2.91 -7.61 3.40
N LYS A 4 -3.40 -8.85 3.40
CA LYS A 4 -3.63 -9.60 4.64
C LYS A 4 -2.34 -9.95 5.35
N LYS A 5 -1.29 -10.33 4.61
CA LYS A 5 0.06 -10.53 5.19
C LYS A 5 0.64 -9.23 5.75
N THR A 6 0.43 -8.10 5.09
CA THR A 6 0.78 -6.79 5.64
C THR A 6 0.03 -6.52 6.94
N ASN A 7 -1.28 -6.80 7.01
CA ASN A 7 -2.08 -6.64 8.22
C ASN A 7 -1.55 -7.50 9.37
N GLU A 8 -1.31 -8.80 9.11
CA GLU A 8 -0.73 -9.74 10.08
C GLU A 8 0.62 -9.21 10.63
N ALA A 9 1.49 -8.70 9.75
CA ALA A 9 2.79 -8.15 10.15
C ALA A 9 2.66 -6.88 11.00
N VAL A 10 1.75 -5.96 10.65
CA VAL A 10 1.50 -4.74 11.45
C VAL A 10 0.92 -5.08 12.83
N VAL A 11 -0.06 -6.00 12.88
CA VAL A 11 -0.64 -6.45 14.15
C VAL A 11 0.43 -7.08 15.04
N ASN A 12 1.26 -7.96 14.47
CA ASN A 12 2.35 -8.59 15.22
C ASN A 12 3.40 -7.57 15.69
N LEU A 13 3.70 -6.53 14.91
CA LEU A 13 4.56 -5.43 15.33
C LEU A 13 4.01 -4.73 16.58
N LEU A 14 2.72 -4.42 16.60
CA LEU A 14 2.08 -3.73 17.72
C LEU A 14 1.98 -4.60 18.97
N ILE A 15 1.61 -5.88 18.83
CA ILE A 15 1.52 -6.82 19.95
C ILE A 15 2.89 -7.03 20.61
N ASN A 16 3.93 -7.24 19.80
CA ASN A 16 5.28 -7.49 20.30
C ASN A 16 5.98 -6.22 20.82
N ASN A 17 5.41 -5.04 20.58
CA ASN A 17 5.95 -3.76 21.06
C ASN A 17 4.82 -2.94 21.73
N PRO A 18 4.41 -3.29 22.96
CA PRO A 18 3.26 -2.67 23.63
C PRO A 18 3.37 -1.16 23.87
N THR A 19 4.59 -0.60 23.84
CA THR A 19 4.86 0.84 23.91
C THR A 19 5.46 1.40 22.62
N GLY A 20 5.59 0.56 21.59
CA GLY A 20 6.13 0.94 20.30
C GLY A 20 5.23 1.92 19.57
N ARG A 21 5.88 2.76 18.75
CA ARG A 21 5.25 3.75 17.89
C ARG A 21 5.66 3.45 16.45
N PHE A 22 4.71 3.44 15.53
CA PHE A 22 4.93 2.98 14.17
C PHE A 22 4.22 3.87 13.16
N ILE A 23 4.87 4.07 12.02
CA ILE A 23 4.33 4.73 10.84
C ILE A 23 4.33 3.70 9.72
N THR A 24 3.20 3.54 9.04
CA THR A 24 3.07 2.50 8.01
C THR A 24 3.98 2.81 6.80
N SER A 25 4.59 1.77 6.24
CA SER A 25 5.47 1.83 5.06
C SER A 25 4.91 1.29 3.72
N PRO A 26 3.65 0.83 3.56
CA PRO A 26 3.16 0.36 2.25
C PRO A 26 3.14 1.43 1.15
N CYS A 27 3.04 2.71 1.49
CA CYS A 27 3.06 3.79 0.52
C CYS A 27 4.49 4.12 0.10
N ALA A 28 4.88 3.65 -1.10
CA ALA A 28 6.21 3.84 -1.64
C ALA A 28 6.61 5.32 -1.65
N SER A 29 5.76 6.21 -2.16
CA SER A 29 6.00 7.67 -2.20
C SER A 29 6.31 8.25 -0.81
N PHE A 30 5.55 7.83 0.21
CA PHE A 30 5.77 8.29 1.58
C PHE A 30 7.12 7.80 2.13
N VAL A 31 7.51 6.55 1.89
CA VAL A 31 8.82 6.04 2.34
C VAL A 31 9.96 6.87 1.76
N ARG A 32 9.90 7.24 0.46
CA ARG A 32 10.93 8.09 -0.16
C ARG A 32 10.90 9.50 0.41
N TYR A 33 9.70 10.03 0.65
CA TYR A 33 9.52 11.32 1.31
C TYR A 33 10.22 11.36 2.67
N ILE A 34 9.97 10.37 3.53
CA ILE A 34 10.62 10.26 4.85
C ILE A 34 12.14 10.13 4.71
N ARG A 35 12.63 9.25 3.83
CA ARG A 35 14.08 9.08 3.61
C ARG A 35 14.80 10.37 3.21
N THR A 36 14.11 11.30 2.55
CA THR A 36 14.71 12.54 2.02
C THR A 36 14.45 13.78 2.87
N LYS A 37 13.27 13.87 3.51
CA LYS A 37 12.82 15.08 4.23
C LYS A 37 12.79 14.94 5.74
N HIS A 38 12.57 13.73 6.25
CA HIS A 38 12.46 13.43 7.70
C HIS A 38 13.26 12.17 8.04
N PRO A 39 14.58 12.12 7.77
CA PRO A 39 15.39 10.92 8.00
C PRO A 39 15.43 10.50 9.48
N ASP A 40 15.19 11.43 10.40
CA ASP A 40 15.01 11.20 11.83
C ASP A 40 13.82 10.28 12.16
N LEU A 41 12.81 10.22 11.27
CA LEU A 41 11.63 9.38 11.46
C LEU A 41 11.74 7.97 10.85
N ILE A 42 12.83 7.67 10.14
CA ILE A 42 13.09 6.34 9.57
C ILE A 42 12.96 5.20 10.60
N PRO A 43 13.45 5.32 11.86
CA PRO A 43 13.32 4.25 12.86
C PRO A 43 11.88 3.89 13.23
N TYR A 44 10.91 4.79 12.97
CA TYR A 44 9.49 4.54 13.24
C TYR A 44 8.76 3.89 12.06
N LEU A 45 9.38 3.80 10.87
CA LEU A 45 8.77 3.14 9.73
C LEU A 45 8.64 1.64 9.98
N ALA A 46 7.44 1.12 9.75
CA ALA A 46 7.08 -0.28 9.96
C ALA A 46 7.64 -1.23 8.89
N PHE A 47 8.94 -1.17 8.58
CA PHE A 47 9.57 -1.94 7.49
C PHE A 47 9.44 -3.47 7.62
N LYS A 48 9.16 -4.01 8.81
CA LYS A 48 8.84 -5.44 8.98
C LYS A 48 7.50 -5.84 8.34
N ALA A 49 6.64 -4.87 8.03
CA ALA A 49 5.42 -5.08 7.28
C ALA A 49 5.65 -4.68 5.82
N ASP A 50 5.90 -5.69 4.98
CA ASP A 50 5.98 -5.55 3.52
C ASP A 50 4.72 -4.87 2.97
N SER A 51 4.86 -4.07 1.91
CA SER A 51 3.67 -3.58 1.21
C SER A 51 2.88 -4.74 0.58
N PRO A 52 1.57 -4.57 0.30
CA PRO A 52 0.75 -5.60 -0.32
C PRO A 52 1.33 -6.15 -1.64
N MET A 53 2.05 -5.32 -2.40
CA MET A 53 2.75 -5.73 -3.62
C MET A 53 3.85 -6.72 -3.29
N ILE A 54 4.76 -6.37 -2.39
CA ILE A 54 5.91 -7.19 -2.00
C ILE A 54 5.46 -8.49 -1.34
N ALA A 55 4.51 -8.40 -0.40
CA ALA A 55 3.95 -9.58 0.24
C ALA A 55 3.25 -10.52 -0.74
N THR A 56 2.55 -9.98 -1.75
CA THR A 56 1.96 -10.81 -2.82
C THR A 56 3.05 -11.43 -3.69
N ALA A 57 4.07 -10.67 -4.06
CA ALA A 57 5.19 -11.14 -4.87
C ALA A 57 5.93 -12.32 -4.21
N LYS A 58 6.19 -12.25 -2.90
CA LYS A 58 6.76 -13.36 -2.12
C LYS A 58 5.88 -14.62 -2.21
N ILE A 59 4.57 -14.48 -1.96
CA ILE A 59 3.60 -15.60 -2.04
C ILE A 59 3.61 -16.24 -3.43
N VAL A 60 3.55 -15.45 -4.50
CA VAL A 60 3.45 -16.01 -5.86
C VAL A 60 4.76 -16.61 -6.34
N THR A 61 5.91 -16.06 -5.93
CA THR A 61 7.22 -16.60 -6.27
C THR A 61 7.45 -17.97 -5.64
N GLU A 62 6.98 -18.17 -4.41
CA GLU A 62 7.02 -19.47 -3.74
C GLU A 62 6.04 -20.48 -4.36
N LYS A 63 4.83 -20.02 -4.71
CA LYS A 63 3.76 -20.90 -5.21
C LYS A 63 3.91 -21.26 -6.70
N TYR A 64 4.45 -20.35 -7.51
CA TYR A 64 4.52 -20.46 -8.96
C TYR A 64 5.98 -20.29 -9.43
N LEU A 65 6.77 -21.34 -9.19
CA LEU A 65 8.20 -21.37 -9.55
C LEU A 65 8.38 -21.21 -11.07
N GLY A 66 9.37 -20.39 -11.46
CA GLY A 66 9.72 -20.14 -12.86
C GLY A 66 8.86 -19.08 -13.56
N TYR A 67 7.88 -18.48 -12.86
CA TYR A 67 7.08 -17.37 -13.38
C TYR A 67 7.60 -16.03 -12.90
N GLN A 68 7.39 -15.01 -13.73
CA GLN A 68 7.80 -13.64 -13.49
C GLN A 68 6.66 -12.85 -12.80
N PRO A 69 6.85 -12.34 -11.58
CA PRO A 69 5.84 -11.49 -10.95
C PRO A 69 5.61 -10.18 -11.73
N VAL A 70 4.35 -9.89 -12.01
CA VAL A 70 3.89 -8.61 -12.59
C VAL A 70 2.86 -8.00 -11.65
N PHE A 71 3.14 -6.79 -11.16
CA PHE A 71 2.22 -5.99 -10.38
C PHE A 71 1.57 -4.93 -11.26
N ILE A 72 0.24 -4.85 -11.20
CA ILE A 72 -0.57 -3.85 -11.91
C ILE A 72 -1.23 -2.95 -10.86
N GLY A 73 -1.00 -1.64 -10.93
CA GLY A 73 -1.57 -0.72 -9.95
C GLY A 73 -1.50 0.75 -10.30
N PRO A 74 -1.92 1.66 -9.40
CA PRO A 74 -2.04 3.09 -9.71
C PRO A 74 -0.77 3.91 -9.46
N CYS A 75 0.27 3.33 -8.88
CA CYS A 75 1.40 4.08 -8.35
C CYS A 75 2.69 3.79 -9.12
N ILE A 76 3.24 4.80 -9.78
CA ILE A 76 4.52 4.68 -10.50
C ILE A 76 5.70 4.45 -9.55
N VAL A 77 5.63 4.95 -8.31
CA VAL A 77 6.72 4.81 -7.32
C VAL A 77 6.88 3.36 -6.84
N LYS A 78 5.89 2.50 -7.07
CA LYS A 78 6.04 1.04 -6.88
C LYS A 78 7.16 0.46 -7.75
N LYS A 79 7.50 1.07 -8.89
CA LYS A 79 8.68 0.69 -9.70
C LYS A 79 9.97 0.82 -8.90
N LEU A 80 10.13 1.89 -8.13
CA LEU A 80 11.29 2.09 -7.27
C LEU A 80 11.28 1.11 -6.09
N GLU A 81 10.10 0.76 -5.57
CA GLU A 81 10.01 -0.23 -4.48
C GLU A 81 10.44 -1.62 -4.97
N ALA A 82 10.00 -2.01 -6.16
CA ALA A 82 10.43 -3.25 -6.79
C ALA A 82 11.92 -3.26 -7.14
N SER A 83 12.45 -2.18 -7.73
CA SER A 83 13.81 -2.18 -8.30
C SER A 83 14.91 -1.79 -7.31
N GLU A 84 14.62 -0.95 -6.31
CA GLU A 84 15.63 -0.47 -5.36
C GLU A 84 15.50 -1.13 -3.98
N ASP A 85 14.27 -1.32 -3.48
CA ASP A 85 14.07 -1.88 -2.14
C ASP A 85 14.05 -3.43 -2.13
N TYR A 86 13.58 -4.06 -3.22
CA TYR A 86 13.43 -5.51 -3.34
C TYR A 86 13.86 -6.06 -4.73
N PRO A 87 15.07 -5.74 -5.22
CA PRO A 87 15.53 -6.13 -6.55
C PRO A 87 15.52 -7.65 -6.77
N GLU A 88 15.68 -8.44 -5.71
CA GLU A 88 15.71 -9.91 -5.74
C GLU A 88 14.37 -10.55 -6.14
N LEU A 89 13.25 -9.84 -5.95
CA LEU A 89 11.92 -10.33 -6.36
C LEU A 89 11.64 -10.10 -7.85
N ASN A 90 12.49 -9.33 -8.53
CA ASN A 90 12.43 -9.01 -9.95
C ASN A 90 11.05 -8.50 -10.43
N ILE A 91 10.25 -7.85 -9.60
CA ILE A 91 8.84 -7.54 -9.92
C ILE A 91 8.74 -6.53 -11.07
N ILE A 92 8.01 -6.88 -12.13
CA ILE A 92 7.64 -5.93 -13.18
C ILE A 92 6.44 -5.13 -12.68
N VAL A 93 6.53 -3.80 -12.70
CA VAL A 93 5.45 -2.91 -12.26
C VAL A 93 4.88 -2.17 -13.46
N ILE A 94 3.58 -2.32 -13.68
CA ILE A 94 2.83 -1.67 -14.76
C ILE A 94 1.73 -0.81 -14.13
N THR A 95 1.61 0.44 -14.56
CA THR A 95 0.50 1.29 -14.11
C THR A 95 -0.78 1.04 -14.92
N TYR A 96 -1.96 1.39 -14.42
CA TYR A 96 -3.19 1.25 -15.22
C TYR A 96 -3.13 2.05 -16.53
N LYS A 97 -2.49 3.23 -16.52
CA LYS A 97 -2.21 4.02 -17.72
C LYS A 97 -1.35 3.25 -18.74
N GLU A 98 -0.25 2.65 -18.28
CA GLU A 98 0.62 1.86 -19.17
C GLU A 98 -0.08 0.61 -19.69
N LEU A 99 -0.93 -0.02 -18.87
CA LEU A 99 -1.73 -1.16 -19.30
C LEU A 99 -2.73 -0.77 -20.41
N ASP A 100 -3.37 0.40 -20.29
CA ASP A 100 -4.28 0.94 -21.32
C ASP A 100 -3.55 1.25 -22.64
N GLU A 101 -2.34 1.83 -22.55
CA GLU A 101 -1.46 2.06 -23.70
C GLU A 101 -1.06 0.75 -24.37
N LEU A 102 -0.80 -0.32 -23.60
CA LEU A 102 -0.50 -1.65 -24.13
C LEU A 102 -1.70 -2.26 -24.86
N PHE A 103 -2.90 -2.21 -24.30
CA PHE A 103 -4.10 -2.73 -24.98
C PHE A 103 -4.45 -1.96 -26.25
N SER A 104 -4.16 -0.66 -26.29
CA SER A 104 -4.35 0.15 -27.49
C SER A 104 -3.41 -0.25 -28.64
N GLN A 105 -2.23 -0.78 -28.34
CA GLN A 105 -1.23 -1.21 -29.33
C GLN A 105 -1.43 -2.66 -29.76
N PHE A 106 -1.74 -3.54 -28.81
CA PHE A 106 -1.95 -4.96 -29.03
C PHE A 106 -3.43 -5.24 -28.83
N ALA A 107 -4.20 -5.17 -29.93
CA ALA A 107 -5.65 -5.35 -30.02
C ALA A 107 -6.33 -5.78 -28.71
N THR A 108 -7.21 -4.92 -28.18
CA THR A 108 -7.92 -5.16 -26.92
C THR A 108 -8.49 -6.57 -26.89
N PRO A 109 -8.19 -7.39 -25.86
CA PRO A 109 -8.83 -8.68 -25.71
C PRO A 109 -10.34 -8.49 -25.77
N GLN A 110 -11.04 -9.28 -26.58
CA GLN A 110 -12.51 -9.27 -26.53
C GLN A 110 -12.93 -9.76 -25.15
N ILE A 111 -13.39 -8.84 -24.30
CA ILE A 111 -13.87 -9.16 -22.97
C ILE A 111 -15.15 -9.97 -23.14
N ASN A 112 -15.08 -11.26 -22.83
CA ASN A 112 -16.27 -12.10 -22.77
C ASN A 112 -16.96 -11.89 -21.42
N GLU A 113 -18.01 -11.08 -21.40
CA GLU A 113 -18.81 -10.82 -20.19
C GLU A 113 -19.48 -12.09 -19.62
N LEU A 114 -19.53 -13.19 -20.39
CA LEU A 114 -20.02 -14.50 -19.96
C LEU A 114 -18.93 -15.42 -19.43
N SER A 115 -17.68 -14.95 -19.29
CA SER A 115 -16.59 -15.75 -18.72
C SER A 115 -16.84 -16.03 -17.22
N ASN A 116 -16.59 -17.28 -16.81
CA ASN A 116 -16.60 -17.69 -15.41
C ASN A 116 -15.20 -17.60 -14.78
N ASP A 117 -14.38 -16.67 -15.27
CA ASP A 117 -12.98 -16.51 -14.88
C ASP A 117 -12.89 -16.11 -13.40
N LYS A 118 -11.91 -16.68 -12.70
CA LYS A 118 -11.69 -16.46 -11.27
C LYS A 118 -10.23 -16.21 -11.01
N PHE A 119 -9.95 -15.37 -10.03
CA PHE A 119 -8.60 -15.23 -9.50
C PHE A 119 -8.17 -16.53 -8.83
N ASP A 120 -6.96 -17.00 -9.14
CA ASP A 120 -6.34 -18.17 -8.46
C ASP A 120 -6.18 -17.95 -6.96
N LEU A 121 -6.00 -16.68 -6.56
CA LEU A 121 -5.81 -16.22 -5.21
C LEU A 121 -6.67 -14.97 -4.96
N SER A 122 -7.57 -15.02 -3.98
CA SER A 122 -8.44 -13.89 -3.64
C SER A 122 -8.55 -13.72 -2.13
N GLU A 123 -8.62 -12.47 -1.66
CA GLU A 123 -8.84 -12.13 -0.26
C GLU A 123 -9.79 -10.90 -0.17
N PRO A 124 -11.11 -11.14 -0.14
CA PRO A 124 -12.10 -10.08 -0.19
C PRO A 124 -12.07 -9.10 1.00
N SER A 125 -11.58 -9.55 2.16
CA SER A 125 -11.56 -8.76 3.40
C SER A 125 -10.67 -7.53 3.35
N THR A 126 -9.76 -7.47 2.37
CA THR A 126 -8.76 -6.39 2.25
C THR A 126 -8.99 -5.49 1.04
N ARG A 127 -10.18 -5.53 0.40
CA ARG A 127 -10.45 -4.77 -0.83
C ARG A 127 -10.39 -3.25 -0.68
N ILE A 128 -10.65 -2.73 0.53
CA ILE A 128 -10.65 -1.30 0.83
C ILE A 128 -9.24 -0.72 1.07
N TYR A 129 -8.18 -1.54 0.96
CA TYR A 129 -6.80 -1.10 1.16
C TYR A 129 -6.36 0.13 0.34
N PRO A 130 -6.87 0.33 -0.89
CA PRO A 130 -6.54 1.52 -1.67
C PRO A 130 -7.06 2.84 -1.07
N PHE A 131 -8.04 2.79 -0.16
CA PHE A 131 -8.55 3.96 0.53
C PHE A 131 -7.67 4.33 1.72
N ASP A 132 -7.72 5.59 2.11
CA ASP A 132 -7.12 6.02 3.36
C ASP A 132 -7.75 5.31 4.57
N GLY A 133 -6.89 4.89 5.49
CA GLY A 133 -7.32 4.05 6.62
C GLY A 133 -7.59 2.59 6.25
N GLY A 134 -7.50 2.20 4.98
CA GLY A 134 -7.79 0.83 4.53
C GLY A 134 -6.97 -0.23 5.27
N LEU A 135 -5.72 0.06 5.62
CA LEU A 135 -4.91 -0.80 6.47
C LEU A 135 -5.47 -0.83 7.89
N THR A 136 -5.69 0.33 8.52
CA THR A 136 -6.26 0.43 9.87
C THR A 136 -7.56 -0.37 10.01
N PHE A 137 -8.51 -0.16 9.11
CA PHE A 137 -9.83 -0.78 9.16
C PHE A 137 -9.79 -2.30 8.90
N THR A 138 -8.92 -2.77 8.00
CA THR A 138 -8.87 -4.20 7.64
C THR A 138 -7.93 -5.02 8.51
N SER A 139 -6.99 -4.39 9.21
CA SER A 139 -6.06 -5.06 10.12
C SER A 139 -6.64 -5.26 11.53
N GLY A 140 -7.68 -4.50 11.88
CA GLY A 140 -8.25 -4.53 13.22
C GLY A 140 -7.36 -3.84 14.26
N THR A 141 -6.42 -2.99 13.87
CA THR A 141 -5.57 -2.23 14.81
C THR A 141 -6.35 -1.37 15.80
N GLN A 142 -7.58 -0.98 15.44
CA GLN A 142 -8.52 -0.29 16.34
C GLN A 142 -8.95 -1.12 17.55
N THR A 143 -8.74 -2.45 17.52
CA THR A 143 -8.97 -3.32 18.69
C THR A 143 -7.77 -3.36 19.64
N LEU A 144 -6.60 -2.93 19.16
CA LEU A 144 -5.33 -2.96 19.90
C LEU A 144 -4.93 -1.59 20.45
N LEU A 145 -5.42 -0.53 19.82
CA LEU A 145 -5.07 0.87 20.10
C LEU A 145 -6.34 1.68 20.30
N LYS A 146 -6.27 2.70 21.16
CA LYS A 146 -7.35 3.66 21.36
C LYS A 146 -7.39 4.64 20.18
N ASP A 147 -8.56 5.20 19.89
CA ASP A 147 -8.73 6.18 18.80
C ASP A 147 -7.72 7.32 18.83
N LYS A 148 -7.42 7.85 20.02
CA LYS A 148 -6.44 8.93 20.20
C LYS A 148 -5.00 8.55 19.84
N GLU A 149 -4.67 7.25 19.82
CA GLU A 149 -3.34 6.72 19.52
C GLU A 149 -3.13 6.49 18.01
N ILE A 150 -4.20 6.57 17.21
CA ILE A 150 -4.18 6.34 15.76
C ILE A 150 -4.29 7.67 15.01
N ARG A 151 -3.53 7.83 13.93
CA ARG A 151 -3.77 8.84 12.90
C ARG A 151 -3.91 8.15 11.55
N ILE A 152 -5.00 8.44 10.86
CA ILE A 152 -5.16 8.11 9.45
C ILE A 152 -4.92 9.40 8.68
N VAL A 153 -3.93 9.41 7.80
CA VAL A 153 -3.56 10.59 7.02
C VAL A 153 -3.43 10.24 5.56
N SER A 154 -4.09 11.03 4.73
CA SER A 154 -3.88 11.02 3.29
C SER A 154 -3.60 12.44 2.82
N ASN A 155 -3.15 12.56 1.56
CA ASN A 155 -2.72 13.81 0.94
C ASN A 155 -1.37 14.33 1.47
N TRP A 156 -0.41 14.45 0.56
CA TRP A 156 0.94 14.94 0.85
C TRP A 156 0.99 16.30 1.58
N LYS A 157 -0.03 17.14 1.40
CA LYS A 157 -0.13 18.44 2.08
C LYS A 157 -0.35 18.31 3.60
N ASN A 158 -0.92 17.19 4.06
CA ASN A 158 -1.23 16.97 5.47
C ASN A 158 -0.10 16.24 6.21
N ILE A 159 0.87 15.69 5.49
CA ILE A 159 1.87 14.79 6.06
C ILE A 159 2.73 15.51 7.08
N ASP A 160 3.31 16.67 6.74
CA ASP A 160 4.22 17.38 7.66
C ASP A 160 3.52 17.76 8.98
N ILE A 161 2.25 18.18 8.92
CA ILE A 161 1.45 18.51 10.10
C ILE A 161 1.35 17.31 11.04
N VAL A 162 1.06 16.12 10.50
CA VAL A 162 0.92 14.89 11.28
C VAL A 162 2.27 14.36 11.76
N LEU A 163 3.36 14.57 11.01
CA LEU A 163 4.71 14.18 11.44
C LEU A 163 5.21 15.06 12.59
N GLU A 164 4.94 16.37 12.58
CA GLU A 164 5.25 17.24 13.71
C GLU A 164 4.38 16.89 14.92
N GLU A 165 3.08 16.63 14.74
CA GLU A 165 2.22 16.12 15.81
C GLU A 165 2.78 14.81 16.40
N PHE A 166 3.29 13.92 15.55
CA PHE A 166 3.91 12.67 15.99
C PHE A 166 5.18 12.91 16.82
N LYS A 167 6.02 13.90 16.47
CA LYS A 167 7.23 14.21 17.26
C LYS A 167 6.86 14.72 18.65
N ASP A 168 5.87 15.60 18.73
CA ASP A 168 5.48 16.27 19.98
C ASP A 168 4.55 15.42 20.86
N ASN A 169 3.68 14.61 20.26
CA ASN A 169 2.67 13.84 20.96
C ASN A 169 3.01 12.34 21.02
N GLN A 170 3.66 11.95 22.13
CA GLN A 170 4.05 10.56 22.40
C GLN A 170 2.85 9.60 22.56
N SER A 171 1.62 10.11 22.71
CA SER A 171 0.43 9.26 22.75
C SER A 171 0.03 8.71 21.38
N ILE A 172 0.52 9.29 20.28
CA ILE A 172 0.29 8.75 18.93
C ILE A 172 1.22 7.56 18.74
N ARG A 173 0.63 6.38 18.58
CA ARG A 173 1.36 5.11 18.43
C ARG A 173 1.31 4.54 17.02
N PHE A 174 0.32 4.92 16.22
CA PHE A 174 0.16 4.34 14.89
C PHE A 174 -0.29 5.40 13.89
N ILE A 175 0.48 5.55 12.81
CA ILE A 175 0.12 6.42 11.68
C ILE A 175 -0.08 5.55 10.46
N ASP A 176 -1.30 5.52 9.95
CA ASP A 176 -1.66 4.94 8.66
C ASP A 176 -1.65 6.03 7.59
N VAL A 177 -0.63 6.02 6.73
CA VAL A 177 -0.33 7.12 5.82
C VAL A 177 -0.33 6.70 4.36
N LEU A 178 -1.08 7.43 3.55
CA LEU A 178 -1.02 7.39 2.09
C LEU A 178 -0.67 8.76 1.52
N PHE A 179 0.22 8.80 0.52
CA PHE A 179 0.71 10.07 -0.01
C PHE A 179 -0.30 10.79 -0.92
N CYS A 180 -1.12 10.02 -1.64
CA CYS A 180 -2.17 10.55 -2.51
C CYS A 180 -3.41 10.93 -1.70
N ASP A 181 -4.12 11.97 -2.16
CA ASP A 181 -5.35 12.45 -1.54
C ASP A 181 -6.48 11.42 -1.65
N GLY A 182 -7.05 10.98 -0.53
CA GLY A 182 -8.02 9.88 -0.48
C GLY A 182 -7.42 8.48 -0.75
N GLY A 183 -6.09 8.37 -0.85
CA GLY A 183 -5.38 7.11 -1.01
C GLY A 183 -4.99 6.74 -2.45
N CYS A 184 -4.64 5.47 -2.65
CA CYS A 184 -4.14 4.93 -3.91
C CYS A 184 -5.17 5.03 -5.06
N ILE A 185 -6.46 5.15 -4.76
CA ILE A 185 -7.53 5.39 -5.76
C ILE A 185 -7.42 6.73 -6.49
N ASN A 186 -6.56 7.61 -6.00
CA ASN A 186 -6.21 8.87 -6.62
C ASN A 186 -4.72 8.93 -6.99
N GLY A 187 -4.11 7.76 -7.20
CA GLY A 187 -2.72 7.65 -7.66
C GLY A 187 -2.53 8.16 -9.09
N PRO A 188 -1.29 8.55 -9.47
CA PRO A 188 -1.00 9.18 -10.75
C PRO A 188 -1.23 8.27 -11.98
N GLY A 189 -1.35 6.96 -11.76
CA GLY A 189 -1.67 5.98 -12.80
C GLY A 189 -3.16 5.70 -12.97
N ILE A 190 -4.06 6.38 -12.24
CA ILE A 190 -5.51 6.23 -12.39
C ILE A 190 -5.99 7.03 -13.62
N ILE A 191 -6.77 6.38 -14.49
CA ILE A 191 -7.31 6.97 -15.73
C ILE A 191 -8.84 7.17 -15.70
N SER A 192 -9.47 7.04 -14.54
CA SER A 192 -10.92 7.17 -14.40
C SER A 192 -11.39 8.63 -14.43
N PRO A 193 -12.48 8.96 -15.14
CA PRO A 193 -13.07 10.30 -15.12
C PRO A 193 -13.86 10.61 -13.83
N LEU A 194 -14.14 9.58 -13.02
CA LEU A 194 -14.89 9.72 -11.77
C LEU A 194 -14.12 10.56 -10.75
N SER A 195 -14.85 11.31 -9.93
CA SER A 195 -14.28 11.98 -8.75
C SER A 195 -13.76 10.97 -7.71
N THR A 196 -12.94 11.43 -6.77
CA THR A 196 -12.42 10.57 -5.69
C THR A 196 -13.54 9.94 -4.86
N GLU A 197 -14.63 10.68 -4.59
CA GLU A 197 -15.77 10.16 -3.83
C GLU A 197 -16.56 9.11 -4.61
N GLU A 198 -16.72 9.26 -5.92
CA GLU A 198 -17.37 8.24 -6.77
C GLU A 198 -16.55 6.95 -6.92
N ARG A 199 -15.25 6.98 -6.60
CA ARG A 199 -14.36 5.81 -6.62
C ARG A 199 -14.33 5.06 -5.27
N LYS A 200 -14.89 5.64 -4.21
CA LYS A 200 -14.98 5.01 -2.88
C LYS A 200 -16.21 4.09 -2.80
#